data_AF-A0A533SEA6-F1
#
_entry.id   AF-A0A533SEA6-F1
#
_cell.length_a   1.000
_cell.length_b   1.000
_cell.length_c   1.000
_cell.angle_alpha   90.00
_cell.angle_beta   90.00
_cell.angle_gamma   90.00
#
_symmetry.space_group_name_H-M   'P 1'
#
loop_
_entity.id
_entity.type
_entity.pdbx_description
1 polymer ?
#
loop_
_entity_poly.entity_id
_entity_poly.type
_entity_poly.pdbx_seq_one_letter_code
_entity_poly.pdbx_strand_id
1 'polypeptide(L)'
;MNNKVVKQNPAPQSESFSELLEQLAKDSAAVVHDEIELVIQRSREMVKSALSGVLLIMTGALISFAGFMSLCAALIIGLTSYMSPVIAALITGVALAVVGVALAIIGYRQLKK
;
A
#
# COMPACT_ATOMS: atom_id res chain seq x y z
N MET A 1 -70.83 -9.22 47.47
CA MET A 1 -70.00 -8.07 47.02
C MET A 1 -68.70 -8.13 47.81
N ASN A 2 -67.49 -8.24 47.29
CA ASN A 2 -66.90 -8.29 45.95
C ASN A 2 -65.59 -9.07 46.07
N ASN A 3 -65.34 -10.01 45.15
CA ASN A 3 -64.09 -10.75 45.09
C ASN A 3 -63.02 -9.89 44.41
N LYS A 4 -61.96 -9.52 45.15
CA LYS A 4 -60.69 -9.08 44.57
C LYS A 4 -59.57 -9.92 45.17
N VAL A 5 -59.17 -10.97 44.46
CA VAL A 5 -57.85 -11.57 44.65
C VAL A 5 -57.22 -11.72 43.28
N VAL A 6 -56.47 -10.67 42.94
CA VAL A 6 -55.16 -10.67 42.28
C VAL A 6 -54.90 -11.86 41.33
N LYS A 7 -54.89 -11.57 40.02
CA LYS A 7 -54.27 -12.43 39.01
C LYS A 7 -52.78 -12.56 39.35
N GLN A 8 -52.38 -13.73 39.82
CA GLN A 8 -50.98 -14.16 39.87
C GLN A 8 -50.52 -14.41 38.43
N ASN A 9 -49.59 -13.58 37.95
CA ASN A 9 -48.89 -13.79 36.69
C ASN A 9 -47.44 -14.19 37.05
N PRO A 10 -46.99 -15.43 36.81
CA PRO A 10 -45.63 -15.83 37.13
C PRO A 10 -44.76 -15.71 35.88
N ALA A 11 -44.01 -14.62 35.73
CA ALA A 11 -42.82 -14.61 34.87
C ALA A 11 -41.93 -13.40 35.16
N PRO A 12 -40.82 -13.62 35.88
CA PRO A 12 -39.59 -12.89 35.61
C PRO A 12 -38.44 -13.90 35.51
N GLN A 13 -38.26 -14.51 34.33
CA GLN A 13 -37.14 -15.41 34.07
C GLN A 13 -36.36 -15.04 32.80
N SER A 14 -36.73 -13.91 32.17
CA SER A 14 -36.12 -13.42 30.93
C SER A 14 -35.04 -12.35 31.13
N GLU A 15 -34.80 -11.89 32.37
CA GLU A 15 -33.84 -10.81 32.62
C GLU A 15 -32.38 -11.31 32.63
N SER A 16 -32.07 -12.53 33.11
CA SER A 16 -30.66 -12.95 33.23
C SER A 16 -29.96 -13.25 31.90
N PHE A 17 -30.69 -13.75 30.88
CA PHE A 17 -30.12 -13.97 29.55
C PHE A 17 -29.90 -12.67 28.78
N SER A 18 -30.78 -11.69 28.96
CA SER A 18 -30.63 -10.36 28.37
C SER A 18 -29.48 -9.59 29.01
N GLU A 19 -29.31 -9.73 30.33
CA GLU A 19 -28.24 -9.07 31.10
C GLU A 19 -26.85 -9.65 30.83
N LEU A 20 -26.76 -10.97 30.58
CA LEU A 20 -25.52 -11.62 30.12
C LEU A 20 -25.15 -11.24 28.68
N LEU A 21 -26.12 -11.14 27.77
CA LEU A 21 -25.88 -10.62 26.41
C LEU A 21 -25.45 -9.15 26.44
N GLU A 22 -26.02 -8.36 27.34
CA GLU A 22 -25.67 -6.95 27.51
C GLU A 22 -24.25 -6.79 28.07
N GLN A 23 -23.83 -7.65 29.02
CA GLN A 23 -22.44 -7.70 29.49
C GLN A 23 -21.47 -8.18 28.42
N LEU A 24 -21.81 -9.23 27.65
CA LEU A 24 -21.00 -9.68 26.52
C LEU A 24 -20.90 -8.62 25.42
N ALA A 25 -21.98 -7.88 25.13
CA ALA A 25 -21.97 -6.80 24.15
C ALA A 25 -21.11 -5.62 24.63
N LYS A 26 -21.13 -5.32 25.94
CA LYS A 26 -20.31 -4.27 26.54
C LYS A 26 -18.82 -4.63 26.55
N ASP A 27 -18.49 -5.88 26.87
CA ASP A 27 -17.10 -6.36 26.86
C ASP A 27 -16.58 -6.54 25.42
N SER A 28 -17.42 -6.99 24.48
CA SER A 28 -17.04 -7.12 23.06
C SER A 28 -16.83 -5.75 22.41
N ALA A 29 -17.62 -4.74 22.77
CA ALA A 29 -17.42 -3.37 22.28
C ALA A 29 -16.12 -2.74 22.79
N ALA A 30 -15.69 -3.06 24.02
CA ALA A 30 -14.43 -2.60 24.57
C ALA A 30 -13.22 -3.22 23.86
N VAL A 31 -13.25 -4.53 23.58
CA VAL A 31 -12.18 -5.23 22.86
C VAL A 31 -12.04 -4.73 21.43
N VAL A 32 -13.16 -4.50 20.72
CA VAL A 32 -13.13 -3.97 19.35
C VAL A 32 -12.59 -2.54 19.30
N HIS A 33 -12.85 -1.71 20.31
CA HIS A 33 -12.28 -0.36 20.38
C HIS A 33 -10.75 -0.41 20.48
N ASP A 34 -10.21 -1.27 21.34
CA ASP A 34 -8.76 -1.43 21.50
C ASP A 34 -8.12 -2.00 20.24
N GLU A 35 -8.76 -2.97 19.57
CA GLU A 35 -8.28 -3.52 18.31
C GLU A 35 -8.24 -2.45 17.20
N ILE A 36 -9.23 -1.56 17.14
CA ILE A 36 -9.27 -0.45 16.18
C ILE A 36 -8.13 0.53 16.43
N GLU A 37 -7.88 0.90 17.68
CA GLU A 37 -6.79 1.81 18.03
C GLU A 37 -5.42 1.22 17.66
N LEU A 38 -5.24 -0.07 17.90
CA LEU A 38 -4.04 -0.82 17.56
C LEU A 38 -3.85 -0.94 16.03
N VAL A 39 -4.94 -1.18 15.28
CA VAL A 39 -4.93 -1.19 13.81
C VAL A 39 -4.56 0.20 13.25
N ILE A 40 -5.07 1.28 13.84
CA ILE A 40 -4.72 2.65 13.45
C ILE A 40 -3.23 2.90 13.68
N GLN A 41 -2.68 2.51 14.83
CA GLN A 41 -1.24 2.65 15.10
C GLN A 41 -0.41 1.83 14.12
N ARG A 42 -0.79 0.57 13.86
CA ARG A 42 -0.08 -0.30 12.91
C ARG A 42 -0.10 0.25 11.49
N SER A 43 -1.20 0.87 11.07
CA SER A 43 -1.29 1.53 9.77
C SER A 43 -0.32 2.71 9.64
N ARG A 44 -0.15 3.51 10.70
CA ARG A 44 0.82 4.63 10.73
C ARG A 44 2.26 4.13 10.67
N GLU A 45 2.56 3.03 11.37
CA GLU A 45 3.87 2.38 11.34
C GLU A 45 4.21 1.87 9.93
N MET A 46 3.23 1.21 9.27
CA MET A 46 3.36 0.76 7.88
C MET A 46 3.58 1.92 6.91
N VAL A 47 2.82 3.02 7.05
CA VAL A 47 3.00 4.23 6.22
C VAL A 47 4.38 4.84 6.44
N LYS A 48 4.85 4.93 7.69
CA LYS A 48 6.16 5.50 8.02
C LYS A 48 7.31 4.64 7.48
N SER A 49 7.18 3.32 7.54
CA SER A 49 8.14 2.37 6.97
C SER A 49 8.10 2.37 5.43
N ALA A 50 6.91 2.47 4.83
CA ALA A 50 6.77 2.62 3.39
C ALA A 50 7.40 3.95 2.91
N LEU A 51 7.19 5.04 3.66
CA LEU A 51 7.76 6.35 3.36
C LEU A 51 9.30 6.31 3.38
N SER A 52 9.91 5.71 4.41
CA SER A 52 11.37 5.60 4.47
C SER A 52 11.93 4.74 3.32
N GLY A 53 11.23 3.68 2.94
CA GLY A 53 11.56 2.88 1.75
C GLY A 53 11.50 3.70 0.46
N VAL A 54 10.45 4.53 0.29
CA VAL A 54 10.29 5.39 -0.89
C VAL A 54 11.42 6.42 -1.00
N LEU A 55 11.88 7.01 0.10
CA LEU A 55 13.02 7.96 0.05
C LEU A 55 14.30 7.29 -0.48
N LEU A 56 14.60 6.07 -0.05
CA LEU A 56 15.77 5.33 -0.54
C LEU A 56 15.62 4.96 -2.02
N ILE A 57 14.43 4.55 -2.45
CA ILE A 57 14.16 4.25 -3.86
C ILE A 57 14.33 5.52 -4.71
N MET A 58 13.82 6.67 -4.27
CA MET A 58 13.93 7.92 -5.01
C MET A 58 15.37 8.42 -5.13
N THR A 59 16.13 8.37 -4.02
CA THR A 59 17.56 8.74 -4.03
C THR A 59 18.39 7.78 -4.90
N GLY A 60 18.15 6.48 -4.78
CA GLY A 60 18.75 5.46 -5.64
C GLY A 60 18.41 5.65 -7.12
N ALA A 61 17.15 5.96 -7.44
CA ALA A 61 16.70 6.25 -8.80
C ALA A 61 17.39 7.50 -9.37
N LEU A 62 17.55 8.55 -8.56
CA LEU A 62 18.21 9.79 -8.99
C LEU A 62 19.71 9.56 -9.29
N ILE A 63 20.40 8.83 -8.41
CA ILE A 63 21.81 8.45 -8.61
C ILE A 63 21.96 7.54 -9.83
N SER A 64 21.07 6.55 -9.98
CA SER A 64 21.06 5.65 -11.14
C SER A 64 20.79 6.41 -12.43
N PHE A 65 19.91 7.41 -12.40
CA PHE A 65 19.64 8.27 -13.54
C PHE A 65 20.85 9.12 -13.94
N ALA A 66 21.56 9.70 -12.96
CA ALA A 66 22.80 10.43 -13.22
C ALA A 66 23.89 9.49 -13.80
N GLY A 67 24.03 8.28 -13.25
CA GLY A 67 24.94 7.26 -13.78
C GLY A 67 24.58 6.84 -15.19
N PHE A 68 23.29 6.67 -15.48
CA PHE A 68 22.79 6.34 -16.81
C PHE A 68 23.12 7.43 -17.84
N MET A 69 22.93 8.71 -17.48
CA MET A 69 23.34 9.83 -18.34
C MET A 69 24.84 9.82 -18.65
N SER A 70 25.68 9.53 -17.65
CA SER A 70 27.13 9.37 -17.85
C SER A 70 27.45 8.21 -18.79
N LEU A 71 26.72 7.09 -18.67
CA LEU A 71 26.89 5.91 -19.54
C LEU A 71 26.46 6.21 -20.98
N CYS A 72 25.39 6.99 -21.18
CA CYS A 72 24.99 7.49 -22.50
C CYS A 72 26.10 8.36 -23.11
N ALA A 73 26.66 9.30 -22.34
CA ALA A 73 27.74 10.15 -22.82
C ALA A 73 28.99 9.33 -23.19
N ALA A 74 29.38 8.37 -22.35
CA ALA A 74 30.49 7.47 -22.62
C ALA A 74 30.27 6.64 -23.90
N LEU A 75 29.05 6.15 -24.13
CA LEU A 75 28.69 5.39 -25.31
C LEU A 75 28.77 6.23 -26.59
N ILE A 76 28.27 7.47 -26.55
CA ILE A 76 28.37 8.41 -27.67
C ILE A 76 29.83 8.74 -27.99
N ILE A 77 30.64 9.06 -26.97
CA ILE A 77 32.05 9.39 -27.12
C ILE A 77 32.81 8.19 -27.71
N GLY A 78 32.54 6.97 -27.20
CA GLY A 78 33.15 5.75 -27.71
C GLY A 78 32.79 5.46 -29.17
N LEU A 79 31.53 5.69 -29.57
CA LEU A 79 31.11 5.54 -30.97
C LEU A 79 31.68 6.63 -31.88
N THR A 80 31.94 7.82 -31.34
CA THR A 80 32.49 8.95 -32.11
C THR A 80 33.87 8.64 -32.68
N SER A 81 34.63 7.70 -32.09
CA SER A 81 35.89 7.22 -32.68
C SER A 81 35.71 6.49 -34.01
N TYR A 82 34.50 6.00 -34.32
CA TYR A 82 34.19 5.26 -35.54
C TYR A 82 33.32 6.04 -36.52
N MET A 83 32.59 7.06 -36.07
CA MET A 83 31.62 7.81 -36.89
C MET A 83 31.42 9.26 -36.42
N SER A 84 30.75 10.07 -37.23
CA SER A 84 30.40 11.45 -36.85
C SER A 84 29.60 11.50 -35.52
N PRO A 85 29.82 12.51 -34.65
CA PRO A 85 29.13 12.64 -33.37
C PRO A 85 27.60 12.62 -33.50
N VAL A 86 27.06 13.17 -34.59
CA VAL A 86 25.61 13.23 -34.83
C VAL A 86 25.03 11.83 -35.06
N ILE A 87 25.74 10.99 -35.82
CA ILE A 87 25.30 9.62 -36.13
C ILE A 87 25.44 8.75 -34.88
N ALA A 88 26.54 8.93 -34.12
CA ALA A 88 26.76 8.25 -32.85
C ALA A 88 25.63 8.52 -31.84
N ALA A 89 25.22 9.78 -31.70
CA ALA A 89 24.13 10.19 -30.82
C ALA A 89 22.78 9.60 -31.26
N LEU A 90 22.49 9.60 -32.57
CA LEU A 90 21.25 9.02 -33.10
C LEU A 90 21.17 7.50 -32.88
N ILE A 91 22.23 6.76 -33.19
CA ILE A 91 22.26 5.30 -33.00
C ILE A 91 22.12 4.95 -31.52
N THR A 92 22.84 5.65 -30.66
CA THR A 92 22.75 5.46 -29.20
C THR A 92 21.33 5.74 -28.71
N GLY A 93 20.72 6.86 -29.15
CA GLY A 93 19.35 7.21 -28.80
C GLY A 93 18.32 6.18 -29.25
N VAL A 94 18.43 5.69 -30.49
CA VAL A 94 17.54 4.63 -31.01
C VAL A 94 17.71 3.34 -30.22
N ALA A 95 18.95 2.92 -29.93
CA ALA A 95 19.21 1.72 -29.14
C ALA A 95 18.57 1.81 -27.74
N LEU A 96 18.74 2.95 -27.05
CA LEU A 96 18.10 3.19 -25.76
C LEU A 96 16.58 3.24 -25.85
N ALA A 97 16.02 3.86 -26.90
CA ALA A 97 14.58 3.93 -27.09
C ALA A 97 13.96 2.54 -27.26
N VAL A 98 14.62 1.64 -28.00
CA VAL A 98 14.17 0.25 -28.16
C VAL A 98 14.14 -0.47 -26.81
N VAL A 99 15.19 -0.32 -25.99
CA VAL A 99 15.23 -0.89 -24.64
C VAL A 99 14.12 -0.31 -23.76
N GLY A 100 13.91 1.01 -23.81
CA GLY A 100 12.87 1.70 -23.05
C GLY A 100 11.46 1.22 -23.43
N VAL A 101 11.17 1.08 -24.72
CA VAL A 101 9.89 0.56 -25.21
C VAL A 101 9.69 -0.89 -24.77
N ALA A 102 10.71 -1.75 -24.85
CA ALA A 102 10.62 -3.13 -24.40
C ALA A 102 10.29 -3.22 -22.89
N LEU A 103 10.97 -2.43 -22.06
CA LEU A 103 10.68 -2.35 -20.62
C LEU A 103 9.28 -1.81 -20.34
N ALA A 104 8.84 -0.78 -21.06
CA ALA A 104 7.49 -0.22 -20.92
C ALA A 104 6.41 -1.26 -21.27
N ILE A 105 6.60 -2.04 -22.33
CA ILE A 105 5.69 -3.12 -22.71
C ILE A 105 5.65 -4.19 -21.61
N ILE A 106 6.80 -4.60 -21.06
CA ILE A 106 6.86 -5.57 -19.97
C ILE A 106 6.12 -5.04 -18.74
N GLY A 107 6.37 -3.80 -18.34
CA GLY A 107 5.69 -3.14 -17.23
C GLY A 107 4.18 -3.07 -17.43
N TYR A 108 3.73 -2.63 -18.60
CA TYR A 108 2.31 -2.58 -18.96
C TYR A 108 1.65 -3.97 -18.89
N ARG A 109 2.35 -5.02 -19.34
CA ARG A 109 1.87 -6.40 -19.25
C ARG A 109 1.77 -6.92 -17.81
N GLN A 110 2.61 -6.43 -16.89
CA GLN A 110 2.51 -6.79 -15.47
C GLN A 110 1.33 -6.10 -14.78
N LEU A 111 1.03 -4.85 -15.12
CA LEU A 111 -0.12 -4.11 -14.57
C LEU A 111 -1.47 -4.61 -15.09
N LYS A 112 -1.49 -5.24 -16.28
CA LYS A 112 -2.70 -5.80 -16.89
C LYS A 112 -3.05 -7.21 -16.38
N LYS A 113 -2.12 -7.89 -15.69
CA LYS A 113 -2.43 -9.15 -14.99
C LYS A 113 -3.15 -8.86 -13.68
#